data_AF-A0A6S7JI58-F1
#
_entry.id   AF-A0A6S7JI58-F1
#
_cell.length_a   1.000
_cell.length_b   1.000
_cell.length_c   1.000
_cell.angle_alpha   90.00
_cell.angle_beta   90.00
_cell.angle_gamma   90.00
#
_symmetry.space_group_name_H-M   'P 1'
#
loop_
_entity.id
_entity.type
_entity.pdbx_description
1 polymer ?
#
loop_
_entity_poly.entity_id
_entity_poly.type
_entity_poly.pdbx_seq_one_letter_code
_entity_poly.pdbx_strand_id
1 'polypeptide(L)' 'MDSDDDDDNWEEPMGDGQDVMCLFCDSSFQTTCALWEHCKVTHQFDITHVKQKFRLDFYGYIRMINFIRAE' A
#
# COMPACT_ATOMS: atom_id res chain seq x y z
N MET A 1 -0.07 -29.46 23.76
CA MET A 1 0.86 -29.82 22.66
C MET A 1 0.41 -29.03 21.46
N ASP A 2 1.34 -28.23 20.95
CA ASP A 2 1.31 -27.29 19.82
C ASP A 2 0.58 -27.72 18.54
N SER A 3 0.02 -26.72 17.87
CA SER A 3 0.27 -26.29 16.46
C SER A 3 -0.82 -25.23 16.15
N ASP A 4 -0.56 -23.92 16.10
CA ASP A 4 0.29 -23.18 15.16
C ASP A 4 0.02 -23.60 13.71
N ASP A 5 -1.02 -23.00 13.11
CA ASP A 5 -1.20 -22.81 11.65
C ASP A 5 -2.49 -22.01 11.37
N ASP A 6 -2.54 -20.73 11.75
CA ASP A 6 -3.39 -19.75 11.04
C ASP A 6 -2.39 -18.85 10.31
N ASP A 7 -1.66 -19.50 9.39
CA ASP A 7 -0.83 -18.86 8.39
C ASP A 7 -1.78 -17.94 7.62
N ASP A 8 -1.65 -16.63 7.87
CA ASP A 8 -2.22 -15.56 7.08
C ASP A 8 -2.03 -15.93 5.60
N ASN A 9 -3.08 -16.47 5.00
CA ASN A 9 -3.17 -16.76 3.58
C ASN A 9 -3.19 -15.43 2.84
N TRP A 10 -2.02 -14.78 2.78
CA TRP A 10 -1.69 -13.74 1.84
C TRP A 10 -1.72 -14.41 0.47
N GLU A 11 -2.92 -14.56 -0.10
CA GLU A 11 -3.07 -15.03 -1.47
C GLU A 11 -2.34 -14.04 -2.35
N GLU A 12 -1.11 -14.38 -2.73
CA GLU A 12 -0.40 -13.69 -3.80
C GLU A 12 -1.24 -13.91 -5.06
N PRO A 13 -1.88 -12.86 -5.62
CA PRO A 13 -2.67 -13.04 -6.82
C PRO A 13 -1.73 -13.50 -7.93
N MET A 14 -1.86 -14.77 -8.30
CA MET A 14 -1.20 -15.43 -9.42
C MET A 14 -1.83 -14.91 -10.73
N GLY A 15 -1.55 -13.65 -11.05
CA GLY A 15 -2.00 -12.96 -12.24
C GLY A 15 -0.83 -12.21 -12.87
N ASP A 16 -0.76 -12.26 -14.20
CA ASP A 16 0.22 -11.60 -15.05
C ASP A 16 0.34 -10.10 -14.76
N GLY A 17 1.36 -9.72 -13.99
CA GLY A 17 1.64 -8.33 -13.60
C GLY A 17 0.75 -7.89 -12.44
N GLN A 18 1.31 -7.91 -11.22
CA GLN A 18 0.60 -7.40 -10.04
C GLN A 18 0.41 -5.89 -10.17
N ASP A 19 -0.75 -5.50 -10.69
CA ASP A 19 -1.22 -4.13 -10.68
C ASP A 19 -1.30 -3.62 -9.23
N VAL A 20 -0.73 -2.45 -8.99
CA VAL A 20 -0.80 -1.76 -7.72
C VAL A 20 -2.02 -0.84 -7.69
N MET A 21 -2.95 -1.15 -6.78
CA MET A 21 -4.15 -0.35 -6.57
C MET A 21 -3.85 0.94 -5.80
N CYS A 22 -4.57 2.01 -6.15
CA CYS A 22 -4.55 3.27 -5.42
C CYS A 22 -4.96 3.10 -3.96
N LEU A 23 -4.43 3.98 -3.11
CA LEU A 23 -4.78 4.00 -1.68
C LEU A 23 -6.15 4.65 -1.44
N PHE A 24 -6.63 5.48 -2.36
CA PHE A 24 -7.78 6.37 -2.12
C PHE A 24 -8.92 6.19 -3.14
N CYS A 25 -8.73 5.35 -4.17
CA CYS A 25 -9.73 5.09 -5.19
C CYS A 25 -9.51 3.72 -5.87
N ASP A 26 -10.42 3.33 -6.76
CA ASP A 26 -10.40 2.02 -7.44
C ASP A 26 -9.45 1.96 -8.65
N SER A 27 -8.57 2.96 -8.82
CA SER A 27 -7.61 2.98 -9.94
C SER A 27 -6.47 1.99 -9.70
N SER A 28 -6.10 1.21 -10.72
CA SER A 28 -4.95 0.29 -10.70
C SER A 28 -3.84 0.75 -11.65
N PHE A 29 -2.59 0.47 -11.29
CA PHE A 29 -1.41 0.89 -12.05
C PHE A 29 -0.38 -0.22 -12.13
N GLN A 30 0.30 -0.31 -13.27
CA GLN A 30 1.33 -1.33 -13.51
C GLN A 30 2.64 -1.07 -12.76
N THR A 31 2.84 0.14 -12.22
CA THR A 31 4.04 0.50 -11.46
C THR A 31 3.71 1.37 -10.25
N THR A 32 4.51 1.22 -9.20
CA THR A 32 4.41 2.07 -7.99
C THR A 32 4.71 3.54 -8.31
N CYS A 33 5.60 3.83 -9.26
CA CYS A 33 5.86 5.21 -9.71
C CYS A 33 4.59 5.89 -10.25
N ALA A 34 3.87 5.21 -11.15
CA ALA A 34 2.62 5.72 -11.71
C ALA A 34 1.54 5.90 -10.64
N LEU A 35 1.44 4.95 -9.71
CA LEU A 35 0.57 5.06 -8.54
C LEU A 35 0.89 6.32 -7.71
N TRP A 36 2.16 6.56 -7.37
CA TRP A 36 2.54 7.71 -6.55
C TRP A 36 2.33 9.04 -7.26
N GLU A 37 2.57 9.10 -8.57
CA GLU A 37 2.27 10.27 -9.38
C GLU A 37 0.76 10.55 -9.39
N HIS A 38 -0.06 9.52 -9.58
CA HIS A 38 -1.51 9.64 -9.48
C HIS A 38 -1.97 10.12 -8.10
N CYS A 39 -1.45 9.54 -7.02
CA CYS A 39 -1.75 9.98 -5.65
C CYS A 39 -1.39 11.46 -5.44
N LYS A 40 -0.28 11.92 -6.03
CA LYS A 40 0.16 13.31 -5.92
C LYS A 40 -0.72 14.28 -6.69
N VAL A 41 -1.12 13.94 -7.92
CA VAL A 41 -1.90 14.83 -8.79
C VAL A 41 -3.39 14.80 -8.43
N THR A 42 -3.96 13.62 -8.25
CA THR A 42 -5.41 13.43 -8.04
C THR A 42 -5.82 13.61 -6.59
N HIS A 43 -5.06 13.02 -5.67
CA HIS A 43 -5.37 13.00 -4.23
C HIS A 43 -4.58 14.02 -3.41
N GLN A 44 -3.71 14.82 -4.07
CA GLN A 44 -2.80 15.77 -3.42
C GLN A 44 -1.97 15.11 -2.30
N PHE A 45 -1.68 13.83 -2.46
CA PHE A 45 -0.98 12.99 -1.49
C PHE A 45 0.44 12.71 -1.98
N ASP A 46 1.43 13.30 -1.30
CA ASP A 46 2.84 13.04 -1.57
C ASP A 46 3.41 12.13 -0.48
N ILE A 47 3.63 10.86 -0.83
CA ILE A 47 4.15 9.85 0.10
C ILE A 47 5.53 10.21 0.66
N THR A 48 6.36 10.89 -0.12
CA THR A 48 7.72 11.27 0.29
C THR A 48 7.64 12.36 1.36
N HIS A 49 6.74 13.34 1.16
CA HIS A 49 6.50 14.39 2.14
C HIS A 49 5.95 13.83 3.45
N VAL A 50 5.00 12.89 3.39
CA VAL A 50 4.40 12.25 4.57
C VAL A 50 5.45 11.45 5.34
N LYS A 51 6.29 10.66 4.66
CA LYS A 51 7.41 9.95 5.29
C LYS A 51 8.34 10.88 6.05
N GLN A 52 8.72 12.02 5.45
CA GLN A 52 9.61 12.99 6.09
C GLN A 52 8.93 13.70 7.28
N LYS A 53 7.68 14.13 7.10
CA LYS A 53 6.92 14.88 8.11
C LYS A 53 6.67 14.06 9.38
N PHE A 54 6.29 12.79 9.23
CA PHE A 54 5.98 11.91 10.35
C PHE A 54 7.14 11.01 10.77
N ARG A 55 8.30 11.13 10.10
CA ARG A 55 9.46 10.24 10.28
C ARG A 55 9.05 8.77 10.28
N LEU A 56 8.21 8.39 9.31
CA LEU A 56 7.74 7.02 9.17
C LEU A 56 8.93 6.13 8.83
N ASP A 57 9.23 5.22 9.75
CA ASP A 57 10.08 4.08 9.51
C ASP A 57 9.35 3.07 8.61
N PHE A 58 10.05 2.01 8.20
CA PHE A 58 9.50 0.99 7.32
C PHE A 58 8.16 0.44 7.83
N TYR A 59 8.08 0.20 9.14
CA TYR A 59 6.88 -0.31 9.79
C TYR A 59 5.77 0.74 9.90
N GLY A 60 6.08 1.98 10.26
CA GLY A 60 5.12 3.09 10.28
C GLY A 60 4.50 3.37 8.91
N TYR A 61 5.28 3.20 7.84
CA TYR A 61 4.80 3.29 6.47
C TYR A 61 3.76 2.21 6.13
N ILE A 62 4.03 0.95 6.49
CA ILE A 62 3.08 -0.16 6.28
C ILE A 62 1.81 0.08 7.09
N ARG A 63 1.95 0.45 8.37
CA ARG A 63 0.81 0.74 9.25
C ARG A 63 -0.07 1.85 8.66
N MET A 64 0.53 2.91 8.13
CA MET A 64 -0.22 4.01 7.50
C MET A 64 -1.00 3.53 6.27
N ILE A 65 -0.38 2.74 5.40
CA ILE A 65 -1.08 2.19 4.22
C ILE A 65 -2.26 1.33 4.65
N ASN A 66 -2.05 0.46 5.63
CA ASN A 66 -3.11 -0.40 6.15
C ASN A 66 -4.23 0.42 6.79
N PHE A 67 -3.89 1.49 7.52
CA PHE A 67 -4.88 2.40 8.08
C PHE A 67 -5.74 3.04 7.00
N ILE A 68 -5.15 3.51 5.90
CA ILE A 68 -5.90 4.10 4.78
C ILE A 68 -6.81 3.08 4.09
N ARG A 69 -6.37 1.82 3.96
CA ARG A 69 -7.12 0.75 3.27
C ARG A 69 -8.17 0.05 4.15
N ALA A 70 -8.13 0.25 5.46
CA ALA A 70 -9.06 -0.36 6.41
C ALA A 70 -10.33 0.48 6.64
N GLU A 71 -10.42 1.69 6.06
CA GLU A 71 -11.64 2.52 6.03
C GLU A 71 -12.47 2.31 4.76
#